data_AF-A0A430I5K2-F1
#
_entry.id   AF-A0A430I5K2-F1
#
_cell.length_a   1.000
_cell.length_b   1.000
_cell.length_c   1.000
_cell.angle_alpha   90.00
_cell.angle_beta   90.00
_cell.angle_gamma   90.00
#
_symmetry.space_group_name_H-M   'P 1'
#
loop_
_entity.id
_entity.type
_entity.pdbx_description
1 polymer ?
#
loop_
_entity_poly.entity_id
_entity_poly.type
_entity_poly.pdbx_seq_one_letter_code
_entity_poly.pdbx_strand_id
1 'polypeptide(L)' 'MPDEIDRDQAFNERCLEALIEQSRLRPTPTPSLQHCRFCGKAIPEKRRQTLPGVTTCTDCQSILEKRRR' A
#
# COMPACT_ATOMS: atom_id res chain seq x y z
N MET A 1 0.32 -29.07 28.65
CA MET A 1 -0.10 -27.76 29.18
C MET A 1 0.71 -26.72 28.44
N PRO A 2 0.08 -25.71 27.81
CA PRO A 2 0.82 -24.63 27.18
C PRO A 2 1.54 -23.85 28.28
N ASP A 3 2.86 -23.74 28.13
CA ASP A 3 3.71 -22.99 29.05
C ASP A 3 3.62 -21.48 28.76
N GLU A 4 4.28 -20.65 29.56
CA GLU A 4 4.28 -19.20 29.39
C GLU A 4 4.80 -18.77 28.01
N ILE A 5 5.80 -19.49 27.50
CA ILE A 5 6.40 -19.26 26.18
C ILE A 5 5.42 -19.57 25.04
N ASP A 6 4.60 -20.61 25.20
CA ASP A 6 3.61 -21.03 24.21
C ASP A 6 2.50 -19.96 24.07
N ARG A 7 2.10 -19.36 25.19
CA ARG A 7 1.12 -18.25 25.22
C ARG A 7 1.66 -16.97 24.59
N ASP A 8 2.92 -16.62 24.84
CA ASP A 8 3.56 -15.44 24.27
C ASP A 8 3.70 -15.56 22.75
N GLN A 9 4.13 -16.72 22.25
CA GLN A 9 4.19 -16.98 20.80
C GLN A 9 2.83 -16.82 20.12
N ALA A 10 1.77 -17.40 20.69
CA ALA A 10 0.42 -17.27 20.14
C ALA A 10 -0.08 -15.81 20.15
N PHE A 11 0.34 -15.00 21.13
CA PHE A 11 0.05 -13.57 21.12
C PHE A 11 0.80 -12.85 19.99
N ASN A 12 2.10 -13.09 19.89
CA ASN A 12 2.93 -12.46 18.88
C ASN A 12 2.47 -12.80 17.45
N GLU A 13 2.11 -14.06 17.19
CA GLU A 13 1.59 -14.51 15.90
C GLU A 13 0.30 -13.77 15.53
N ARG A 14 -0.66 -13.66 16.46
CA ARG A 14 -1.91 -12.92 16.23
C ARG A 14 -1.66 -11.44 15.95
N CYS A 15 -0.73 -10.82 16.68
CA CYS A 15 -0.34 -9.43 16.45
C CYS A 15 0.31 -9.25 15.07
N LEU A 16 1.19 -10.16 14.68
CA LEU A 16 1.85 -10.15 13.38
C LEU A 16 0.82 -10.30 12.25
N GLU A 17 -0.11 -11.24 12.37
CA GLU A 17 -1.17 -11.46 11.39
C GLU A 17 -2.06 -10.22 11.24
N ALA A 18 -2.46 -9.58 12.34
CA ALA A 18 -3.24 -8.34 12.29
C ALA A 18 -2.48 -7.19 11.58
N LEU A 19 -1.17 -7.06 11.81
CA LEU A 19 -0.33 -6.07 11.13
C LEU A 19 -0.21 -6.37 9.62
N ILE A 20 -0.01 -7.64 9.26
CA ILE A 20 0.03 -8.07 7.85
C ILE A 20 -1.31 -7.77 7.18
N GLU A 21 -2.43 -8.12 7.82
CA GLU A 21 -3.76 -7.88 7.27
C GLU A 21 -4.07 -6.39 7.09
N GLN A 22 -3.61 -5.54 8.00
CA GLN A 22 -3.76 -4.09 7.88
C GLN A 22 -2.85 -3.50 6.78
N SER A 23 -1.64 -4.03 6.63
CA SER A 23 -0.67 -3.60 5.61
C SER A 23 -1.00 -4.13 4.20
N ARG A 24 -1.75 -5.23 4.11
CA ARG A 24 -2.26 -5.74 2.84
C ARG A 24 -3.09 -4.63 2.18
N LEU A 25 -2.53 -4.10 1.10
CA LEU A 25 -3.20 -3.12 0.24
C LEU A 25 -4.51 -3.77 -0.25
N ARG A 26 -5.64 -3.38 0.34
CA ARG A 26 -6.95 -3.72 -0.23
C ARG A 26 -7.05 -2.99 -1.57
N PRO A 27 -7.19 -3.71 -2.70
CA PRO A 27 -7.40 -3.05 -3.98
C PRO A 27 -8.73 -2.30 -3.90
N THR A 28 -8.66 -1.00 -3.68
CA THR A 28 -9.84 -0.14 -3.78
C THR A 28 -10.24 -0.13 -5.25
N PRO A 29 -11.50 -0.44 -5.61
CA PRO A 29 -11.97 -0.51 -7.00
C PRO A 29 -12.05 0.87 -7.69
N THR A 30 -11.42 1.89 -7.14
CA THR A 30 -11.43 3.25 -7.67
C THR A 30 -10.72 3.28 -9.02
N PRO A 31 -11.35 3.83 -10.06
CA PRO A 31 -10.72 3.94 -11.38
C PRO A 31 -9.46 4.81 -11.30
N SER A 32 -8.38 4.32 -11.91
CA SER A 32 -7.13 5.07 -12.04
C SER A 32 -7.33 6.31 -12.92
N LEU A 33 -6.81 7.47 -12.50
CA LEU A 33 -6.88 8.69 -13.32
C LEU A 33 -6.00 8.53 -14.58
N GLN A 34 -6.45 9.14 -15.67
CA GLN A 34 -5.65 9.21 -16.89
C GLN A 34 -4.59 10.33 -16.82
N HIS A 35 -4.83 11.37 -16.01
CA HIS A 35 -3.97 12.53 -15.86
C HIS A 35 -3.61 12.76 -14.39
N CYS A 36 -2.39 13.16 -14.12
CA CYS A 36 -1.88 13.43 -12.78
C CYS A 36 -2.59 14.64 -12.17
N ARG A 37 -3.09 14.51 -10.93
CA ARG A 37 -3.73 15.61 -10.20
C ARG A 37 -2.79 16.79 -9.88
N PHE A 38 -1.48 16.56 -9.80
CA PHE A 38 -0.51 17.59 -9.43
C PHE A 38 0.05 18.36 -10.63
N CYS A 39 0.43 17.65 -11.69
CA CYS A 39 1.13 18.23 -12.83
C CYS A 39 0.37 18.13 -14.16
N GLY A 40 -0.82 17.51 -14.18
CA GLY A 40 -1.63 17.32 -15.38
C GLY A 40 -1.08 16.34 -16.41
N LYS A 41 0.15 15.80 -16.23
CA LYS A 41 0.76 14.84 -17.17
C LYS A 41 -0.02 13.53 -17.22
N ALA A 42 -0.04 12.88 -18.39
CA ALA A 42 -0.65 11.56 -18.55
C ALA A 42 0.01 10.51 -17.62
N ILE A 43 -0.80 9.69 -16.96
CA ILE A 43 -0.33 8.60 -16.10
C ILE A 43 -0.07 7.38 -16.99
N PRO A 44 1.14 6.80 -16.96
CA PRO A 44 1.50 5.67 -17.83
C PRO A 44 0.63 4.46 -17.54
N GLU A 45 0.22 3.75 -18.60
CA GLU A 45 -0.69 2.61 -18.51
C GLU A 45 -0.16 1.49 -17.60
N LYS A 46 1.15 1.26 -17.64
CA LYS A 46 1.84 0.29 -16.77
C LYS A 46 1.50 0.52 -15.29
N ARG A 47 1.41 1.78 -14.84
CA ARG A 47 1.03 2.10 -13.45
C ARG A 47 -0.45 1.92 -13.18
N ARG A 48 -1.32 2.23 -14.15
CA ARG A 48 -2.78 2.05 -14.01
C ARG A 48 -3.15 0.57 -13.88
N GLN A 49 -2.39 -0.32 -14.52
CA GLN A 49 -2.56 -1.77 -14.44
C GLN A 49 -2.04 -2.34 -13.11
N THR A 50 -0.88 -1.87 -12.63
CA THR A 50 -0.29 -2.39 -11.38
C THR A 50 -0.98 -1.85 -10.13
N LEU A 51 -1.46 -0.60 -10.16
CA LEU A 51 -2.02 0.08 -9.00
C LEU A 51 -3.42 0.61 -9.34
N PRO A 52 -4.48 -0.12 -8.97
CA PRO A 52 -5.85 0.38 -9.11
C PRO A 52 -6.03 1.62 -8.21
N GLY A 53 -6.50 2.72 -8.80
CA GLY A 53 -6.72 3.99 -8.08
C GLY A 53 -5.53 4.95 -8.08
N VAL A 54 -4.58 4.80 -9.01
CA VAL A 54 -3.46 5.75 -9.12
C VAL A 54 -3.94 7.14 -9.54
N THR A 55 -3.56 8.18 -8.79
CA THR A 55 -3.96 9.58 -9.01
C THR A 55 -2.79 10.51 -9.37
N THR A 56 -1.56 10.01 -9.26
CA THR A 56 -0.32 10.77 -9.46
C THR A 56 0.58 10.10 -10.50
N CYS A 57 1.31 10.91 -11.28
CA CYS A 57 2.32 10.38 -12.19
C CYS A 57 3.55 9.87 -11.43
N THR A 58 4.38 9.06 -12.11
CA THR A 58 5.60 8.46 -11.55
C THR A 58 6.55 9.52 -10.97
N ASP A 59 6.69 10.66 -11.64
CA ASP A 59 7.57 11.75 -11.21
C ASP A 59 7.10 12.38 -9.89
N CYS A 60 5.82 12.78 -9.83
CA CYS A 60 5.22 13.33 -8.61
C CYS A 60 5.20 12.31 -7.48
N GLN A 61 4.94 11.03 -7.76
CA GLN A 61 5.00 9.98 -6.75
C GLN A 61 6.43 9.82 -6.19
N SER A 62 7.45 9.79 -7.05
CA SER A 62 8.84 9.68 -6.60
C SER A 62 9.26 10.84 -5.71
N ILE A 63 8.81 12.07 -6.00
CA ILE A 63 9.04 13.24 -5.14
C ILE A 63 8.35 13.08 -3.78
N LEU A 64 7.09 12.61 -3.76
CA LEU A 64 6.35 12.38 -2.52
C LEU A 64 7.00 11.30 -1.65
N GLU A 65 7.46 10.21 -2.26
CA GLU A 65 8.15 9.13 -1.55
C GLU A 65 9.49 9.59 -0.99
N LYS A 66 10.27 10.37 -1.77
CA LYS A 66 11.51 10.99 -1.29
C LYS A 66 11.29 11.94 -0.12
N ARG A 67 10.13 12.61 -0.06
CA ARG A 67 9.79 13.52 1.04
C ARG A 67 9.27 12.78 2.29
N ARG A 68 8.78 11.56 2.12
CA ARG A 68 8.21 10.74 3.20
C ARG A 68 9.25 9.81 3.86
N ARG A 69 10.46 9.77 3.31
CA ARG A 69 11.63 9.05 3.83
C ARG A 69 12.53 10.03 4.57
#